data_AF-A0A656JIP0-F1
#
_entry.id   AF-A0A656JIP0-F1
#
_cell.length_a   1.000
_cell.length_b   1.000
_cell.length_c   1.000
_cell.angle_alpha   90.00
_cell.angle_beta   90.00
_cell.angle_gamma   90.00
#
_symmetry.space_group_name_H-M   'P 1'
#
loop_
_entity.id
_entity.type
_entity.pdbx_description
1 polymer ?
#
loop_
_entity_poly.entity_id
_entity_poly.type
_entity_poly.pdbx_seq_one_letter_code
_entity_poly.pdbx_strand_id
1 'polypeptide(L)'
;PPVFQAWIADRDPIKQNVPTTDVRVLLTKSQLSDLSDVLKKILDAANEGMISPSEMFERLRSVAATMGTDPNQLKQNGTAKLSELGVLGEYLDDLPYHSEVLNLDEDTWKSWDGLAQEKFIRTLSTKLRHYQVYNADVDRWVPLAEGSDARDNVYPVPLEMMP
;
A
#
# COMPACT_ATOMS: atom_id res chain seq x y z
N PRO A 1 -19.99 -19.12 -10.88
CA PRO A 1 -20.40 -18.26 -12.04
C PRO A 1 -19.66 -18.68 -13.31
N PRO A 2 -20.32 -18.73 -14.49
CA PRO A 2 -19.63 -18.98 -15.75
C PRO A 2 -18.69 -17.80 -16.05
N VAL A 3 -17.40 -18.09 -16.14
CA VAL A 3 -16.38 -17.12 -16.59
C VAL A 3 -16.48 -17.06 -18.11
N PHE A 4 -16.69 -15.87 -18.67
CA PHE A 4 -16.63 -15.66 -20.12
C PHE A 4 -15.44 -14.76 -20.45
N GLN A 5 -14.88 -14.97 -21.64
CA GLN A 5 -13.80 -14.15 -22.18
C GLN A 5 -14.38 -13.24 -23.27
N ALA A 6 -14.10 -11.95 -23.16
CA ALA A 6 -14.52 -10.95 -24.14
C ALA A 6 -13.40 -9.92 -24.34
N TRP A 7 -13.48 -9.17 -25.44
CA TRP A 7 -12.60 -8.05 -25.74
C TRP A 7 -13.33 -6.74 -25.49
N ILE A 8 -12.63 -5.76 -24.94
CA ILE A 8 -13.13 -4.41 -24.72
C ILE A 8 -12.14 -3.41 -25.30
N ALA A 9 -12.64 -2.26 -25.75
CA ALA A 9 -11.78 -1.13 -26.08
C ALA A 9 -11.27 -0.49 -24.78
N ASP A 10 -9.96 -0.29 -24.67
CA ASP A 10 -9.33 0.35 -23.52
C ASP A 10 -9.68 1.84 -23.40
N ARG A 11 -10.12 2.46 -24.50
CA ARG A 11 -10.50 3.88 -24.58
C ARG A 11 -11.85 4.12 -25.23
N ASP A 12 -12.45 5.26 -24.87
CA ASP A 12 -13.70 5.73 -25.47
C ASP A 12 -13.48 6.03 -26.98
N PRO A 13 -14.31 5.47 -27.87
CA PRO A 13 -14.14 5.63 -29.33
C PRO A 13 -14.37 7.07 -29.83
N ILE A 14 -15.10 7.89 -29.08
CA ILE A 14 -15.35 9.32 -29.36
C ILE A 14 -14.29 10.17 -28.66
N LYS A 15 -13.99 9.86 -27.40
CA LYS A 15 -13.02 10.59 -26.55
C LYS A 15 -11.82 9.72 -26.22
N GLN A 16 -10.91 9.57 -27.17
CA GLN A 16 -9.71 8.72 -27.06
C GLN A 16 -8.75 9.06 -25.90
N ASN A 17 -9.00 10.11 -25.13
CA ASN A 17 -8.25 10.43 -23.90
C ASN A 17 -8.90 9.88 -22.63
N VAL A 18 -10.09 9.28 -22.70
CA VAL A 18 -10.81 8.72 -21.56
C VAL A 18 -10.65 7.20 -21.55
N PRO A 19 -10.07 6.60 -20.49
CA PRO A 19 -10.03 5.16 -20.34
C PRO A 19 -11.44 4.61 -20.07
N THR A 20 -11.75 3.44 -20.62
CA THR A 20 -13.07 2.79 -20.46
C THR A 20 -13.14 1.92 -19.20
N THR A 21 -11.99 1.63 -18.57
CA THR A 21 -11.89 0.72 -17.42
C THR A 21 -10.97 1.23 -16.34
N ASP A 22 -11.35 0.94 -15.09
CA ASP A 22 -10.55 1.20 -13.90
C ASP A 22 -10.11 -0.11 -13.25
N VAL A 23 -8.82 -0.24 -12.97
CA VAL A 23 -8.26 -1.39 -12.25
C VAL A 23 -8.42 -1.17 -10.74
N ARG A 24 -9.00 -2.16 -10.06
CA ARG A 24 -9.22 -2.14 -8.61
C ARG A 24 -8.79 -3.46 -7.98
N VAL A 25 -8.26 -3.38 -6.78
CA VAL A 25 -7.87 -4.52 -5.94
C VAL A 25 -8.96 -4.71 -4.89
N LEU A 26 -9.45 -5.95 -4.77
CA LEU A 26 -10.39 -6.31 -3.72
C LEU A 26 -9.61 -6.58 -2.44
N LEU A 27 -9.79 -5.73 -1.43
CA LEU A 27 -9.20 -5.93 -0.11
C LEU A 27 -10.30 -6.27 0.90
N THR A 28 -10.04 -7.27 1.73
CA THR A 28 -10.85 -7.55 2.91
C THR A 28 -10.68 -6.45 3.96
N LYS A 29 -11.60 -6.40 4.92
CA LYS A 29 -11.55 -5.39 5.98
C LYS A 29 -10.33 -5.55 6.88
N SER A 30 -9.93 -6.80 7.16
CA SER A 30 -8.68 -7.10 7.88
C SER A 30 -7.48 -6.59 7.10
N GLN A 31 -7.36 -6.95 5.81
CA GLN A 31 -6.25 -6.50 4.96
C GLN A 31 -6.16 -4.97 4.88
N LEU A 32 -7.28 -4.26 4.70
CA LEU A 32 -7.27 -2.81 4.65
C LEU A 32 -6.88 -2.17 6.01
N SER A 33 -7.28 -2.78 7.13
CA SER A 33 -6.89 -2.33 8.46
C SER A 33 -5.38 -2.51 8.69
N ASP A 34 -4.86 -3.69 8.39
CA ASP A 34 -3.43 -4.00 8.53
C ASP A 34 -2.59 -3.06 7.66
N LEU A 35 -3.02 -2.83 6.42
CA LEU A 35 -2.39 -1.89 5.50
C LEU A 35 -2.37 -0.45 6.03
N SER A 36 -3.47 -0.03 6.65
CA SER A 36 -3.58 1.30 7.26
C SER A 36 -2.63 1.47 8.43
N ASP A 37 -2.54 0.46 9.30
CA ASP A 37 -1.66 0.48 10.47
C ASP A 37 -0.19 0.50 10.06
N VAL A 38 0.16 -0.25 9.02
CA VAL A 38 1.50 -0.24 8.45
C VAL A 38 1.85 1.10 7.83
N LEU A 39 0.99 1.63 6.96
CA LEU A 39 1.23 2.94 6.33
C LEU A 39 1.35 4.05 7.37
N LYS A 40 0.58 3.97 8.47
CA LYS A 40 0.70 4.90 9.59
C LYS A 40 2.07 4.82 10.26
N LYS A 41 2.58 3.61 10.54
CA LYS A 41 3.93 3.44 11.10
C LYS A 41 5.02 3.97 10.18
N ILE A 42 4.88 3.76 8.87
CA ILE A 42 5.81 4.32 7.86
C ILE A 42 5.74 5.85 7.86
N LEU A 43 4.54 6.42 7.90
CA LEU A 43 4.33 7.86 7.96
C LEU A 43 4.95 8.46 9.22
N ASP A 44 4.74 7.84 10.38
CA ASP A 44 5.31 8.29 11.66
C ASP A 44 6.85 8.28 11.59
N ALA A 45 7.43 7.18 11.09
CA ALA A 45 8.88 7.05 10.90
C ALA A 45 9.44 8.07 9.88
N ALA A 46 8.71 8.36 8.80
CA ALA A 46 9.12 9.33 7.78
C ALA A 46 9.09 10.78 8.30
N ASN A 47 8.08 11.13 9.10
CA ASN A 47 8.00 12.45 9.74
C ASN A 47 9.17 12.68 10.72
N GLU A 48 9.55 11.66 11.47
CA GLU A 48 10.75 11.70 12.32
C GLU A 48 12.04 11.69 11.48
N GLY A 49 12.04 10.96 10.36
CA GLY A 49 13.14 10.88 9.39
C GLY A 49 13.50 12.21 8.73
N MET A 50 12.57 13.17 8.66
CA MET A 50 12.88 14.56 8.26
C MET A 50 13.87 15.24 9.22
N ILE A 51 13.91 14.79 10.48
CA ILE A 51 14.81 15.30 11.52
C ILE A 51 16.11 14.48 11.51
N SER A 52 16.03 13.16 11.33
CA SER A 52 17.17 12.23 11.35
C SER A 52 17.00 11.09 10.31
N PRO A 53 17.57 11.22 9.09
CA PRO A 53 17.34 10.27 8.00
C PRO A 53 17.74 8.81 8.30
N SER A 54 18.75 8.60 9.15
CA SER A 54 19.18 7.26 9.57
C SER A 54 18.19 6.57 10.52
N GLU A 55 17.41 7.33 11.29
CA GLU A 55 16.49 6.77 12.29
C GLU A 55 15.22 6.16 11.68
N MET A 56 14.79 6.64 10.50
CA MET A 56 13.60 6.13 9.82
C MET A 56 13.71 4.61 9.56
N PHE A 57 14.79 4.17 8.90
CA PHE A 57 14.96 2.77 8.50
C PHE A 57 15.31 1.85 9.67
N GLU A 58 15.91 2.37 10.74
CA GLU A 58 16.04 1.64 12.01
C GLU A 58 14.66 1.33 12.62
N ARG A 59 13.76 2.32 12.64
CA ARG A 59 12.39 2.12 13.14
C ARG A 59 11.56 1.19 12.26
N LEU A 60 11.65 1.32 10.94
CA LEU A 60 10.96 0.42 10.02
C LEU A 60 11.40 -1.04 10.19
N ARG A 61 12.70 -1.27 10.39
CA ARG A 61 13.23 -2.61 10.74
C ARG A 61 12.70 -3.10 12.10
N SER A 62 12.54 -2.20 13.08
CA SER A 62 11.90 -2.56 14.35
C SER A 62 10.43 -2.91 14.18
N VAL A 63 9.69 -2.20 13.32
CA VAL A 63 8.29 -2.51 13.01
C VAL A 63 8.18 -3.88 12.35
N ALA A 64 9.00 -4.16 11.34
CA ALA A 64 9.09 -5.47 10.70
C ALA A 64 9.33 -6.62 11.71
N ALA A 65 10.30 -6.43 12.61
CA ALA A 65 10.62 -7.43 13.64
C ALA A 65 9.43 -7.70 14.59
N THR A 66 8.62 -6.68 14.92
CA THR A 66 7.41 -6.88 15.74
C THR A 66 6.26 -7.59 15.00
N MET A 67 6.29 -7.59 13.67
CA MET A 67 5.27 -8.20 12.82
C MET A 67 5.59 -9.66 12.45
N GLY A 68 6.68 -10.22 12.99
CA GLY A 68 7.03 -11.63 12.83
C GLY A 68 8.02 -11.93 11.69
N THR A 69 8.52 -10.92 10.99
CA THR A 69 9.57 -11.08 9.98
C THR A 69 10.92 -11.34 10.64
N ASP A 70 11.73 -12.26 10.08
CA ASP A 70 13.03 -12.65 10.65
C ASP A 70 14.00 -11.44 10.74
N PRO A 71 14.35 -10.99 11.96
CA PRO A 71 15.22 -9.83 12.17
C PRO A 71 16.63 -10.00 11.58
N ASN A 72 17.08 -11.23 11.38
CA ASN A 72 18.42 -11.50 10.84
C ASN A 72 18.51 -11.30 9.33
N GLN A 73 17.39 -11.43 8.61
CA GLN A 73 17.32 -11.09 7.18
C GLN A 73 17.38 -9.57 6.97
N LEU A 74 16.80 -8.81 7.91
CA LEU A 74 16.75 -7.33 7.88
C LEU A 74 18.10 -6.67 8.21
N LYS A 75 18.98 -7.34 8.97
CA LYS A 75 20.28 -6.80 9.40
C LYS A 75 21.38 -6.90 8.35
N GLN A 76 21.26 -7.83 7.40
CA GLN A 76 22.30 -8.05 6.38
C GLN A 76 22.18 -7.09 5.19
N ASN A 77 21.03 -6.44 5.01
CA ASN A 77 20.73 -5.62 3.84
C ASN A 77 20.55 -4.15 4.26
N GLY A 78 21.64 -3.39 4.31
CA GLY A 78 21.60 -1.92 4.47
C GLY A 78 20.92 -1.17 3.31
N THR A 79 20.42 -1.91 2.32
CA THR A 79 19.77 -1.44 1.10
C THR A 79 18.38 -2.08 0.92
N ALA A 80 17.85 -2.76 1.95
CA ALA A 80 16.56 -3.43 1.85
C ALA A 80 15.42 -2.43 1.62
N LYS A 81 14.63 -2.70 0.58
CA LYS A 81 13.41 -1.96 0.25
C LYS A 81 12.31 -2.24 1.27
N LEU A 82 11.34 -1.34 1.42
CA LEU A 82 10.21 -1.54 2.34
C LEU A 82 9.42 -2.84 2.07
N SER A 83 9.30 -3.26 0.81
CA SER A 83 8.72 -4.57 0.45
C SER A 83 9.49 -5.75 1.06
N GLU A 84 10.81 -5.71 0.99
CA GLU A 84 11.69 -6.79 1.47
C GLU A 84 11.74 -6.85 3.00
N LEU A 85 11.33 -5.79 3.69
CA LEU A 85 11.22 -5.79 5.14
C LEU A 85 10.02 -6.63 5.63
N GLY A 86 9.17 -7.15 4.74
CA GLY A 86 7.96 -7.91 5.13
C GLY A 86 7.00 -7.08 5.98
N VAL A 87 7.12 -5.75 5.91
CA VAL A 87 6.31 -4.80 6.67
C VAL A 87 4.89 -4.75 6.10
N LEU A 88 4.74 -5.14 4.83
CA LEU A 88 3.51 -5.13 4.06
C LEU A 88 3.12 -6.58 3.72
N GLY A 89 1.81 -6.86 3.73
CA GLY A 89 1.32 -8.24 3.63
C GLY A 89 1.65 -8.91 2.31
N GLU A 90 1.91 -10.22 2.35
CA GLU A 90 2.33 -11.07 1.20
C GLU A 90 1.41 -10.93 -0.02
N TYR A 91 0.12 -10.61 0.19
CA TYR A 91 -0.85 -10.42 -0.89
C TYR A 91 -0.54 -9.22 -1.82
N LEU A 92 0.39 -8.35 -1.44
CA LEU A 92 0.85 -7.22 -2.26
C LEU A 92 2.00 -7.60 -3.19
N ASP A 93 2.81 -8.59 -2.82
CA ASP A 93 4.02 -8.96 -3.57
C ASP A 93 3.68 -9.60 -4.92
N ASP A 94 2.54 -10.29 -5.01
CA ASP A 94 2.05 -10.94 -6.23
C ASP A 94 1.32 -9.97 -7.18
N LEU A 95 1.08 -8.72 -6.76
CA LEU A 95 0.37 -7.75 -7.58
C LEU A 95 1.32 -7.12 -8.61
N PRO A 96 0.97 -7.10 -9.91
CA PRO A 96 1.81 -6.50 -10.95
C PRO A 96 1.66 -4.97 -10.95
N TYR A 97 2.04 -4.30 -9.85
CA TYR A 97 1.92 -2.86 -9.68
C TYR A 97 3.24 -2.22 -9.25
N HIS A 98 3.48 -0.98 -9.67
CA HIS A 98 4.67 -0.23 -9.30
C HIS A 98 4.35 0.66 -8.11
N SER A 99 4.73 0.20 -6.93
CA SER A 99 4.58 0.96 -5.71
C SER A 99 5.72 1.96 -5.50
N GLU A 100 5.37 3.22 -5.29
CA GLU A 100 6.35 4.24 -4.86
C GLU A 100 6.78 4.02 -3.40
N VAL A 101 5.91 3.48 -2.54
CA VAL A 101 6.19 3.28 -1.12
C VAL A 101 7.05 2.03 -0.90
N LEU A 102 6.67 0.90 -1.50
CA LEU A 102 7.39 -0.37 -1.36
C LEU A 102 8.82 -0.29 -1.86
N ASN A 103 9.06 0.47 -2.93
CA ASN A 103 10.37 0.58 -3.55
C ASN A 103 11.31 1.56 -2.85
N LEU A 104 10.88 2.22 -1.78
CA LEU A 104 11.74 3.14 -1.04
C LEU A 104 12.83 2.37 -0.27
N ASP A 105 14.07 2.76 -0.50
CA ASP A 105 15.24 2.32 0.28
C ASP A 105 15.94 3.51 0.94
N GLU A 106 16.89 3.20 1.84
CA GLU A 106 17.56 4.20 2.67
C GLU A 106 18.40 5.19 1.85
N ASP A 107 19.06 4.69 0.80
CA ASP A 107 19.90 5.51 -0.08
C ASP A 107 19.04 6.48 -0.91
N THR A 108 17.92 6.00 -1.43
CA THR A 108 16.94 6.81 -2.16
C THR A 108 16.38 7.91 -1.27
N TRP A 109 15.95 7.59 -0.04
CA TRP A 109 15.44 8.58 0.92
C TRP A 109 16.48 9.67 1.25
N LYS A 110 17.74 9.27 1.47
CA LYS A 110 18.85 10.19 1.76
C LYS A 110 19.25 11.04 0.55
N SER A 111 19.04 10.55 -0.66
CA SER A 111 19.32 11.28 -1.89
C SER A 111 18.29 12.38 -2.19
N TRP A 112 17.10 12.28 -1.62
CA TRP A 112 16.02 13.24 -1.83
C TRP A 112 16.28 14.57 -1.11
N ASP A 113 15.86 15.65 -1.75
CA ASP A 113 15.75 16.94 -1.08
C ASP A 113 14.51 16.99 -0.17
N GLY A 114 14.42 18.02 0.67
CA GLY A 114 13.31 18.17 1.62
C GLY A 114 11.94 18.25 0.92
N LEU A 115 11.88 18.79 -0.31
CA LEU A 115 10.63 18.89 -1.07
C LEU A 115 10.15 17.52 -1.57
N ALA A 116 11.06 16.66 -2.04
CA ALA A 116 10.75 15.30 -2.43
C ALA A 116 10.33 14.45 -1.22
N GLN A 117 11.01 14.60 -0.07
CA GLN A 117 10.62 13.96 1.18
C GLN A 117 9.22 14.40 1.65
N GLU A 118 8.92 15.69 1.61
CA GLU A 118 7.59 16.23 1.95
C GLU A 118 6.50 15.72 0.98
N LYS A 119 6.81 15.65 -0.33
CA LYS A 119 5.91 15.06 -1.33
C LYS A 119 5.57 13.61 -0.98
N PHE A 120 6.57 12.80 -0.62
CA PHE A 120 6.36 11.42 -0.22
C PHE A 120 5.48 11.30 1.03
N ILE A 121 5.77 12.08 2.08
CA ILE A 121 4.98 12.12 3.31
C ILE A 121 3.52 12.53 3.03
N ARG A 122 3.30 13.52 2.17
CA ARG A 122 1.96 13.93 1.75
C ARG A 122 1.22 12.82 0.99
N THR A 123 1.92 12.09 0.11
CA THR A 123 1.36 10.94 -0.60
C THR A 123 0.90 9.86 0.40
N LEU A 124 1.74 9.52 1.38
CA LEU A 124 1.39 8.57 2.45
C LEU A 124 0.15 9.02 3.23
N SER A 125 0.13 10.28 3.67
CA SER A 125 -1.00 10.87 4.41
C SER A 125 -2.31 10.84 3.60
N THR A 126 -2.22 11.12 2.30
CA THR A 126 -3.36 11.05 1.37
C THR A 126 -3.91 9.62 1.29
N LYS A 127 -3.05 8.62 1.05
CA LYS A 127 -3.46 7.20 1.01
C LYS A 127 -4.11 6.76 2.33
N LEU A 128 -3.49 7.10 3.46
CA LEU A 128 -4.02 6.75 4.79
C LEU A 128 -5.41 7.36 5.04
N ARG A 129 -5.63 8.63 4.63
CA ARG A 129 -6.95 9.27 4.71
C ARG A 129 -7.97 8.54 3.83
N HIS A 130 -7.59 8.10 2.63
CA HIS A 130 -8.48 7.30 1.79
C HIS A 130 -8.86 5.97 2.44
N TYR A 131 -7.92 5.28 3.08
CA TYR A 131 -8.25 4.03 3.77
C TYR A 131 -9.19 4.22 4.95
N GLN A 132 -9.06 5.33 5.69
CA GLN A 132 -10.02 5.70 6.73
C GLN A 132 -11.42 5.94 6.15
N VAL A 133 -11.52 6.61 5.00
CA VAL A 133 -12.79 6.81 4.30
C VAL A 133 -13.40 5.48 3.86
N TYR A 134 -12.61 4.57 3.28
CA TYR A 134 -13.10 3.25 2.84
C TYR A 134 -13.56 2.38 4.02
N ASN A 135 -12.83 2.41 5.14
CA ASN A 135 -13.23 1.71 6.36
C ASN A 135 -14.53 2.26 6.97
N ALA A 136 -14.79 3.57 6.82
CA ALA A 136 -16.01 4.21 7.29
C ALA A 136 -17.22 4.01 6.36
N ASP A 137 -16.98 3.70 5.08
CA ASP A 137 -17.99 3.46 4.05
C ASP A 137 -18.58 2.05 4.16
N VAL A 138 -19.30 1.80 5.26
CA VAL A 138 -19.84 0.47 5.63
C VAL A 138 -20.77 -0.13 4.58
N ASP A 139 -21.45 0.71 3.78
CA ASP A 139 -22.45 0.28 2.79
C ASP A 139 -21.84 -0.33 1.53
N ARG A 140 -20.53 -0.13 1.29
CA ARG A 140 -19.83 -0.62 0.08
C ARG A 140 -19.01 -1.89 0.29
N TRP A 141 -19.06 -2.47 1.49
CA TRP A 141 -18.43 -3.74 1.79
C TRP A 141 -19.31 -4.90 1.33
N VAL A 142 -18.80 -5.72 0.42
CA VAL A 142 -19.59 -6.79 -0.21
C VAL A 142 -19.09 -8.16 0.25
N PRO A 143 -19.96 -9.06 0.73
CA PRO A 143 -19.59 -10.44 1.03
C PRO A 143 -19.37 -11.22 -0.28
N LEU A 144 -18.29 -12.01 -0.34
CA LEU A 144 -18.03 -12.90 -1.48
C LEU A 144 -18.76 -14.25 -1.39
N ALA A 145 -19.18 -14.64 -0.18
CA ALA A 145 -19.88 -15.87 0.10
C ALA A 145 -21.02 -15.63 1.10
N GLU A 146 -22.09 -16.42 0.98
CA GLU A 146 -23.20 -16.35 1.92
C GLU A 146 -22.74 -16.77 3.33
N GLY A 147 -23.02 -15.93 4.33
CA GLY A 147 -22.63 -16.20 5.72
C GLY A 147 -21.15 -15.94 6.05
N SER A 148 -20.38 -15.27 5.18
CA SER A 148 -19.01 -14.85 5.52
C SER A 148 -18.97 -13.85 6.68
N ASP A 149 -17.87 -13.84 7.44
CA ASP A 149 -17.65 -12.83 8.48
C ASP A 149 -17.59 -11.43 7.83
N ALA A 150 -18.11 -10.41 8.50
CA ALA A 150 -18.02 -9.03 8.03
C ALA A 150 -16.57 -8.55 7.83
N ARG A 151 -15.59 -9.20 8.47
CA ARG A 151 -14.15 -8.97 8.25
C ARG A 151 -13.66 -9.44 6.88
N ASP A 152 -14.31 -10.45 6.31
CA ASP A 152 -13.97 -11.03 5.01
C ASP A 152 -14.72 -10.36 3.86
N ASN A 153 -15.64 -9.44 4.17
CA ASN A 153 -16.24 -8.59 3.15
C ASN A 153 -15.13 -7.79 2.45
N VAL A 154 -15.28 -7.62 1.15
CA VAL A 154 -14.30 -6.94 0.31
C VAL A 154 -14.74 -5.55 -0.09
N TYR A 155 -13.76 -4.67 -0.28
CA TYR A 155 -13.93 -3.33 -0.81
C TYR A 155 -13.04 -3.14 -2.05
N PRO A 156 -13.55 -2.55 -3.15
CA PRO A 156 -12.78 -2.32 -4.37
C PRO A 156 -11.91 -1.06 -4.26
N VAL A 157 -10.65 -1.23 -3.86
CA VAL A 157 -9.66 -0.16 -3.72
C VAL A 157 -9.02 0.15 -5.09
N PRO A 158 -8.97 1.42 -5.54
CA PRO A 158 -8.27 1.79 -6.77
C PRO A 158 -6.79 1.40 -6.73
N LEU A 159 -6.24 0.93 -7.86
CA LEU A 159 -4.83 0.52 -7.92
C LEU A 159 -3.86 1.64 -7.53
N GLU A 160 -4.17 2.89 -7.87
CA GLU A 160 -3.39 4.09 -7.51
C GLU A 160 -3.37 4.38 -6.00
N MET A 161 -4.36 3.86 -5.26
CA MET A 161 -4.45 3.99 -3.81
C MET A 161 -3.72 2.87 -3.09
N MET A 162 -3.19 1.87 -3.80
CA MET A 162 -2.28 0.87 -3.22
C MET A 162 -0.98 1.56 -2.78
N PRO A 163 -0.31 1.12 -1.70
CA PRO A 163 0.88 1.76 -1.18
C PRO A 163 1.98 1.72 -2.21
#